data_AF-A0A7V4CSZ7-F1
#
_entry.id   AF-A0A7V4CSZ7-F1
#
_cell.length_a   1.000
_cell.length_b   1.000
_cell.length_c   1.000
_cell.angle_alpha   90.00
_cell.angle_beta   90.00
_cell.angle_gamma   90.00
#
_symmetry.space_group_name_H-M   'P 1'
#
loop_
_entity.id
_entity.type
_entity.pdbx_description
1 polymer ?
#
loop_
_entity_poly.entity_id
_entity_poly.type
_entity_poly.pdbx_seq_one_letter_code
_entity_poly.pdbx_strand_id
1 'polypeptide(L)'
;MDNNTNMDQVFEKLGELKSFFIFGQKIVPVIQSIIDFMRDVVPLMEYVNNSIQDSANKIPKAASQIHSVTNATEMATSEILDIVDSMSMDLSKIKNELADLKNGFFNQRVTLENFGNQNPNLNGQFAALQSGLCIDDLETKVVAMEEIVKKIEGDSNNITLSLQVQDITSQQLASVNHLIQSVQKRLAKLINDLSRKGPLDLNELESEDEDNKSSTFNPDARYDKSFEKQQLANELFDSGQKTSQDEIDKLFSK
;
A
#
# COMPACT_ATOMS: atom_id res chain seq x y z
N MET A 1 70.37 44.71 -57.88
CA MET A 1 70.71 43.48 -57.12
C MET A 1 69.44 42.98 -56.44
N ASP A 2 68.31 42.93 -57.15
CA ASP A 2 66.98 42.98 -56.50
C ASP A 2 66.11 41.73 -56.74
N ASN A 3 66.64 40.71 -57.41
CA ASN A 3 65.91 39.46 -57.69
C ASN A 3 66.11 38.37 -56.63
N ASN A 4 67.18 38.41 -55.83
CA ASN A 4 67.40 37.41 -54.77
C ASN A 4 66.43 37.62 -53.59
N THR A 5 66.14 38.88 -53.23
CA THR A 5 65.24 39.24 -52.12
C THR A 5 63.79 38.82 -52.35
N ASN A 6 63.29 38.89 -53.59
CA ASN A 6 61.94 38.42 -53.92
C ASN A 6 61.84 36.89 -53.82
N MET A 7 62.89 36.17 -54.20
CA MET A 7 62.87 34.71 -54.16
C MET A 7 62.99 34.17 -52.74
N ASP A 8 63.77 34.83 -51.89
CA ASP A 8 63.86 34.52 -50.46
C ASP A 8 62.50 34.72 -49.74
N GLN A 9 61.76 35.78 -50.07
CA GLN A 9 60.40 35.99 -49.55
C GLN A 9 59.39 34.92 -50.03
N VAL A 10 59.50 34.46 -51.28
CA VAL A 10 58.68 33.36 -51.79
C VAL A 10 59.03 32.06 -51.07
N PHE A 11 60.30 31.78 -50.79
CA PHE A 11 60.72 30.62 -50.01
C PHE A 11 60.25 30.69 -48.55
N GLU A 12 60.28 31.87 -47.94
CA GLU A 12 59.75 32.10 -46.60
C GLU A 12 58.23 31.86 -46.55
N LYS A 13 57.49 32.40 -47.52
CA LYS A 13 56.04 32.14 -47.68
C LYS A 13 55.72 30.68 -47.96
N LEU A 14 56.54 29.97 -48.75
CA LEU A 14 56.42 28.52 -48.94
C LEU A 14 56.71 27.74 -47.65
N GLY A 15 57.66 28.23 -46.83
CA GLY A 15 57.99 27.67 -45.52
C GLY A 15 56.86 27.83 -44.50
N GLU A 16 56.20 28.99 -44.50
CA GLU A 16 54.98 29.25 -43.73
C GLU A 16 53.84 28.33 -44.18
N LEU A 17 53.63 28.18 -45.50
CA LEU A 17 52.60 27.30 -46.06
C LEU A 17 52.86 25.82 -45.70
N LYS A 18 54.12 25.39 -45.75
CA LYS A 18 54.54 24.05 -45.31
C LYS A 18 54.27 23.84 -43.82
N SER A 19 54.54 24.84 -43.00
CA SER A 19 54.27 24.79 -41.55
C SER A 19 52.78 24.69 -41.27
N PHE A 20 51.94 25.40 -42.05
CA PHE A 20 50.48 25.30 -41.99
C PHE A 20 49.99 23.90 -42.38
N PHE A 21 50.58 23.27 -43.40
CA PHE A 21 50.28 21.90 -43.79
C PHE A 21 50.69 20.88 -42.72
N ILE A 22 51.86 21.04 -42.09
CA ILE A 22 52.31 20.19 -40.97
C ILE A 22 51.36 20.33 -39.77
N PHE A 23 50.87 21.54 -39.51
CA PHE A 23 49.87 21.78 -38.48
C PHE A 23 48.51 21.16 -38.82
N GLY A 24 48.05 21.28 -40.06
CA GLY A 24 46.85 20.60 -40.56
C GLY A 24 46.96 19.07 -40.44
N GLN A 25 48.12 18.50 -40.75
CA GLN A 25 48.41 17.08 -40.62
C GLN A 25 48.35 16.58 -39.16
N LYS A 26 48.58 17.47 -38.18
CA LYS A 26 48.41 17.20 -36.74
C LYS A 26 46.97 17.40 -36.26
N ILE A 27 46.19 18.28 -36.90
CA ILE A 27 44.78 18.55 -36.54
C ILE A 27 43.83 17.47 -37.09
N VAL A 28 44.09 16.95 -38.29
CA VAL A 28 43.23 15.93 -38.93
C VAL A 28 42.97 14.72 -38.02
N PRO A 29 43.97 14.11 -37.36
CA PRO A 29 43.75 13.02 -36.40
C PRO A 29 42.83 13.40 -35.23
N VAL A 30 42.94 14.63 -34.72
CA VAL A 30 42.12 15.12 -33.61
C VAL A 30 40.66 15.29 -34.03
N ILE A 31 40.42 15.88 -35.21
CA ILE A 31 39.07 15.98 -35.78
C ILE A 31 38.49 14.58 -36.03
N GLN A 32 39.29 13.66 -36.55
CA GLN A 32 38.87 12.27 -36.75
C GLN A 32 38.46 11.62 -35.42
N SER A 33 39.25 11.78 -34.36
CA SER A 33 38.88 11.28 -33.03
C SER A 33 37.60 11.91 -32.47
N ILE A 34 37.32 13.19 -32.76
CA ILE A 34 36.06 13.84 -32.37
C ILE A 34 34.88 13.29 -33.18
N ILE A 35 35.08 13.03 -34.47
CA ILE A 35 34.06 12.42 -35.34
C ILE A 35 33.75 11.01 -34.87
N ASP A 36 34.77 10.20 -34.60
CA ASP A 36 34.62 8.84 -34.09
C ASP A 36 33.94 8.84 -32.72
N PHE A 37 34.32 9.76 -31.83
CA PHE A 37 33.64 9.97 -30.54
C PHE A 37 32.17 10.37 -30.69
N MET A 38 31.85 11.31 -31.58
CA MET A 38 30.46 11.70 -31.85
C MET A 38 29.65 10.55 -32.44
N ARG A 39 30.28 9.72 -33.29
CA ARG A 39 29.66 8.53 -33.89
C ARG A 39 29.27 7.49 -32.83
N ASP A 40 29.99 7.43 -31.72
CA ASP A 40 29.69 6.51 -30.61
C ASP A 40 28.74 7.12 -29.57
N VAL A 41 28.89 8.41 -29.25
CA VAL A 41 28.13 9.07 -28.17
C VAL A 41 26.73 9.51 -28.58
N VAL A 42 26.54 9.95 -29.83
CA VAL A 42 25.22 10.39 -30.32
C VAL A 42 24.20 9.24 -30.26
N PRO A 43 24.49 8.02 -30.77
CA PRO A 43 23.56 6.90 -30.65
C PRO A 43 23.28 6.49 -29.19
N LEU A 44 24.28 6.58 -28.31
CA LEU A 44 24.12 6.28 -26.89
C LEU A 44 23.12 7.26 -26.24
N MET A 45 23.26 8.55 -26.53
CA MET A 45 22.33 9.59 -26.05
C MET A 45 20.92 9.38 -26.57
N GLU A 46 20.78 8.99 -27.84
CA GLU A 46 19.48 8.70 -28.44
C GLU A 46 18.82 7.46 -27.81
N TYR A 47 19.60 6.42 -27.53
CA TYR A 47 19.14 5.24 -26.78
C TYR A 47 18.68 5.61 -25.37
N VAL A 48 19.46 6.40 -24.63
CA VAL A 48 19.11 6.85 -23.27
C VAL A 48 17.85 7.70 -23.30
N ASN A 49 17.73 8.64 -24.24
CA ASN A 49 16.53 9.46 -24.39
C ASN A 49 15.27 8.61 -24.66
N ASN A 50 15.36 7.67 -25.60
CA ASN A 50 14.26 6.76 -25.92
C ASN A 50 13.89 5.87 -24.71
N SER A 51 14.89 5.36 -23.98
CA SER A 51 14.67 4.54 -22.78
C SER A 51 14.00 5.32 -21.64
N ILE A 52 14.40 6.57 -21.44
CA ILE A 52 13.79 7.47 -20.45
C ILE A 52 12.36 7.83 -20.86
N GLN A 53 12.13 8.11 -22.15
CA GLN A 53 10.79 8.40 -22.69
C GLN A 53 9.85 7.20 -22.55
N ASP A 54 10.32 6.00 -22.86
CA ASP A 54 9.56 4.76 -22.65
C ASP A 54 9.20 4.56 -21.17
N SER A 55 10.14 4.82 -20.27
CA SER A 55 9.93 4.71 -18.82
C SER A 55 8.91 5.76 -18.34
N ALA A 56 9.04 7.01 -18.79
CA ALA A 56 8.10 8.09 -18.49
C ALA A 56 6.66 7.78 -18.94
N ASN A 57 6.49 6.98 -20.00
CA ASN A 57 5.18 6.55 -20.49
C ASN A 57 4.61 5.33 -19.76
N LYS A 58 5.44 4.37 -19.33
CA LYS A 58 5.00 3.12 -18.71
C LYS A 58 4.76 3.25 -17.20
N ILE A 59 5.60 4.01 -16.52
CA ILE A 59 5.55 4.20 -15.07
C ILE A 59 4.18 4.74 -14.59
N PRO A 60 3.57 5.75 -15.24
CA PRO A 60 2.24 6.26 -14.85
C PRO A 60 1.13 5.21 -14.96
N LYS A 61 1.20 4.34 -15.99
CA LYS A 61 0.22 3.27 -16.17
C LYS A 61 0.32 2.25 -15.05
N ALA A 62 1.54 1.89 -14.65
CA ALA A 62 1.77 1.00 -13.51
C ALA A 62 1.28 1.63 -12.19
N ALA A 63 1.55 2.92 -11.98
CA ALA A 63 1.03 3.69 -10.84
C ALA A 63 -0.51 3.70 -10.77
N SER A 64 -1.17 3.96 -11.89
CA SER A 64 -2.64 3.92 -11.98
C SER A 64 -3.18 2.50 -11.72
N GLN A 65 -2.54 1.46 -12.25
CA GLN A 65 -2.93 0.08 -12.02
C GLN A 65 -2.79 -0.31 -10.55
N ILE A 66 -1.69 0.10 -9.91
CA ILE A 66 -1.49 -0.08 -8.46
C ILE A 66 -2.64 0.57 -7.69
N HIS A 67 -2.98 1.82 -7.99
CA HIS A 67 -4.09 2.50 -7.31
C HIS A 67 -5.42 1.78 -7.51
N SER A 68 -5.74 1.33 -8.72
CA SER A 68 -6.97 0.56 -8.99
C SER A 68 -7.00 -0.77 -8.22
N VAL A 69 -5.87 -1.48 -8.17
CA VAL A 69 -5.77 -2.73 -7.41
C VAL A 69 -5.90 -2.46 -5.91
N THR A 70 -5.26 -1.42 -5.38
CA THR A 70 -5.41 -1.01 -3.97
C THR A 70 -6.87 -0.74 -3.63
N ASN A 71 -7.57 0.09 -4.42
CA ASN A 71 -8.98 0.42 -4.17
C ASN A 71 -9.89 -0.83 -4.25
N ALA A 72 -9.66 -1.70 -5.23
CA ALA A 72 -10.42 -2.95 -5.36
C ALA A 72 -10.16 -3.89 -4.17
N THR A 73 -8.93 -3.93 -3.66
CA THR A 73 -8.57 -4.75 -2.50
C THR A 73 -9.18 -4.17 -1.22
N GLU A 74 -9.22 -2.85 -1.06
CA GLU A 74 -9.90 -2.14 0.03
C GLU A 74 -11.42 -2.43 0.04
N MET A 75 -12.05 -2.33 -1.12
CA MET A 75 -13.47 -2.67 -1.29
C MET A 75 -13.75 -4.14 -0.93
N ALA A 76 -12.95 -5.07 -1.46
CA ALA A 76 -13.08 -6.49 -1.15
C ALA A 76 -12.90 -6.76 0.36
N THR A 77 -12.00 -6.04 1.03
CA THR A 77 -11.86 -6.19 2.49
C THR A 77 -13.00 -5.63 3.29
N SER A 78 -13.60 -4.52 2.85
CA SER A 78 -14.83 -4.02 3.47
C SER A 78 -15.93 -5.06 3.36
N GLU A 79 -16.11 -5.66 2.18
CA GLU A 79 -17.11 -6.72 1.96
C GLU A 79 -16.83 -7.96 2.84
N ILE A 80 -15.56 -8.35 3.00
CA ILE A 80 -15.20 -9.45 3.91
C ILE A 80 -15.53 -9.08 5.36
N LEU A 81 -15.26 -7.86 5.80
CA LEU A 81 -15.59 -7.40 7.16
C LEU A 81 -17.10 -7.39 7.40
N ASP A 82 -17.90 -6.95 6.44
CA ASP A 82 -19.37 -7.00 6.55
C ASP A 82 -19.88 -8.45 6.69
N ILE A 83 -19.28 -9.39 5.93
CA ILE A 83 -19.60 -10.82 6.04
C ILE A 83 -19.21 -11.38 7.41
N VAL A 84 -18.04 -11.00 7.92
CA VAL A 84 -17.53 -11.39 9.24
C VAL A 84 -18.42 -10.86 10.37
N ASP A 85 -18.91 -9.63 10.25
CA ASP A 85 -19.85 -9.04 11.20
C ASP A 85 -21.21 -9.75 11.18
N SER A 86 -21.73 -10.03 9.98
CA SER A 86 -22.95 -10.84 9.83
C SER A 86 -22.77 -12.23 10.44
N MET A 87 -21.62 -12.86 10.21
CA MET A 87 -21.30 -14.17 10.79
C MET A 87 -21.25 -14.09 12.32
N SER A 88 -20.68 -13.02 12.88
CA SER A 88 -20.66 -12.78 14.34
C SER A 88 -22.07 -12.64 14.93
N MET A 89 -22.96 -11.92 14.24
CA MET A 89 -24.37 -11.84 14.61
C MET A 89 -25.06 -13.20 14.60
N ASP A 90 -24.85 -13.99 13.54
CA ASP A 90 -25.48 -15.30 13.41
C ASP A 90 -24.93 -16.31 14.43
N LEU A 91 -23.63 -16.28 14.73
CA LEU A 91 -23.04 -17.06 15.81
C LEU A 91 -23.62 -16.67 17.18
N SER A 92 -23.88 -15.38 17.40
CA SER A 92 -24.53 -14.92 18.63
C SER A 92 -25.96 -15.46 18.76
N LYS A 93 -26.72 -15.51 17.65
CA LYS A 93 -28.05 -16.14 17.65
C LYS A 93 -27.97 -17.64 17.94
N ILE A 94 -27.08 -18.37 17.25
CA ILE A 94 -26.88 -19.81 17.46
C ILE A 94 -26.50 -20.09 18.92
N LYS A 95 -25.61 -19.29 19.50
CA LYS A 95 -25.21 -19.40 20.90
C LYS A 95 -26.39 -19.24 21.86
N ASN A 96 -27.26 -18.26 21.61
CA ASN A 96 -28.45 -18.04 22.43
C ASN A 96 -29.46 -19.18 22.29
N GLU A 97 -29.74 -19.63 21.06
CA GLU A 97 -30.62 -20.79 20.82
C GLU A 97 -30.07 -22.07 21.47
N LEU A 98 -28.76 -22.26 21.44
CA LEU A 98 -28.08 -23.40 22.06
C LEU A 98 -28.17 -23.35 23.59
N ALA A 99 -28.04 -22.15 24.17
CA ALA A 99 -28.24 -21.93 25.61
C ALA A 99 -29.70 -22.19 26.02
N ASP A 100 -30.67 -21.72 25.24
CA ASP A 100 -32.09 -21.97 25.48
C ASP A 100 -32.42 -23.46 25.38
N LEU A 101 -31.85 -24.15 24.39
CA LEU A 101 -32.00 -25.60 24.22
C LEU A 101 -31.42 -26.37 25.42
N LYS A 102 -30.23 -25.99 25.88
CA LYS A 102 -29.57 -26.55 27.08
C LYS A 102 -30.43 -26.36 28.34
N ASN A 103 -30.93 -25.15 28.54
CA ASN A 103 -31.81 -24.82 29.67
C ASN A 103 -33.14 -25.58 29.59
N GLY A 104 -33.69 -25.76 28.38
CA GLY A 104 -34.87 -26.58 28.12
C GLY A 104 -34.68 -28.03 28.56
N PHE A 105 -33.55 -28.65 28.16
CA PHE A 105 -33.23 -30.01 28.60
C PHE A 105 -33.00 -30.11 30.11
N PHE A 106 -32.31 -29.13 30.71
CA PHE A 106 -32.10 -29.12 32.16
C PHE A 106 -33.43 -29.05 32.92
N ASN A 107 -34.33 -28.14 32.52
CA ASN A 107 -35.66 -28.02 33.14
C ASN A 107 -36.49 -29.30 32.95
N GLN A 108 -36.41 -29.94 31.78
CA GLN A 108 -37.10 -31.19 31.50
C GLN A 108 -36.54 -32.33 32.37
N ARG A 109 -35.21 -32.41 32.55
CA ARG A 109 -34.56 -33.37 33.45
C ARG A 109 -34.99 -33.18 34.90
N VAL A 110 -34.95 -31.95 35.42
CA VAL A 110 -35.38 -31.64 36.79
C VAL A 110 -36.85 -31.97 37.01
N THR A 111 -37.71 -31.70 36.02
CA THR A 111 -39.13 -32.04 36.10
C THR A 111 -39.33 -33.56 36.15
N LEU A 112 -38.63 -34.31 35.29
CA LEU A 112 -38.66 -35.79 35.28
C LEU A 112 -38.16 -36.37 36.62
N GLU A 113 -37.09 -35.81 37.19
CA GLU A 113 -36.54 -36.23 38.48
C GLU A 113 -37.52 -35.97 39.64
N ASN A 114 -38.16 -34.79 39.64
CA ASN A 114 -39.20 -34.45 40.61
C ASN A 114 -40.44 -35.37 40.50
N PHE A 115 -40.87 -35.70 39.28
CA PHE A 115 -41.98 -36.64 39.06
C PHE A 115 -41.64 -38.08 39.49
N GLY A 116 -40.40 -38.53 39.26
CA GLY A 116 -39.91 -39.82 39.74
C GLY A 116 -39.89 -39.92 41.27
N ASN A 117 -39.43 -38.86 41.94
CA ASN A 117 -39.42 -38.75 43.40
C ASN A 117 -40.83 -38.77 44.01
N GLN A 118 -41.84 -38.23 43.31
CA GLN A 118 -43.24 -38.23 43.75
C GLN A 118 -43.95 -39.58 43.52
N ASN A 119 -43.42 -40.46 42.66
CA ASN A 119 -44.04 -41.74 42.31
C ASN A 119 -43.04 -42.92 42.45
N PRO A 120 -42.77 -43.39 43.68
CA PRO A 120 -41.75 -44.42 43.94
C PRO A 120 -42.01 -45.75 43.20
N ASN A 121 -43.28 -46.05 42.89
CA ASN A 121 -43.71 -47.30 42.27
C ASN A 121 -43.41 -47.38 40.77
N LEU A 122 -43.05 -46.27 40.12
CA LEU A 122 -42.76 -46.18 38.68
C LEU A 122 -41.28 -45.91 38.38
N ASN A 123 -40.42 -45.88 39.41
CA ASN A 123 -39.02 -45.50 39.30
C ASN A 123 -38.24 -46.30 38.23
N GLY A 124 -38.55 -47.59 38.06
CA GLY A 124 -37.91 -48.44 37.05
C GLY A 124 -38.27 -48.08 35.60
N GLN A 125 -39.50 -47.65 35.33
CA GLN A 125 -39.93 -47.20 33.99
C GLN A 125 -39.48 -45.77 33.71
N PHE A 126 -39.37 -44.94 34.75
CA PHE A 126 -38.81 -43.59 34.67
C PHE A 126 -37.31 -43.61 34.35
N ALA A 127 -36.53 -44.46 35.02
CA ALA A 127 -35.12 -44.65 34.72
C ALA A 127 -34.90 -45.16 33.28
N ALA A 128 -35.78 -46.04 32.78
CA ALA A 128 -35.74 -46.50 31.39
C ALA A 128 -36.05 -45.38 30.39
N LEU A 129 -37.05 -44.53 30.66
CA LEU A 129 -37.35 -43.33 29.86
C LEU A 129 -36.19 -42.32 29.88
N GLN A 130 -35.57 -42.10 31.04
CA GLN A 130 -34.42 -41.20 31.21
C GLN A 130 -33.20 -41.69 30.42
N SER A 131 -32.96 -43.01 30.39
CA SER A 131 -31.92 -43.63 29.55
C SER A 131 -32.27 -43.64 28.06
N GLY A 132 -33.55 -43.75 27.70
CA GLY A 132 -34.03 -43.78 26.32
C GLY A 132 -34.17 -42.39 25.65
N LEU A 133 -34.34 -41.34 26.46
CA LEU A 133 -34.36 -39.94 26.00
C LEU A 133 -32.97 -39.39 25.67
N CYS A 134 -31.89 -40.12 25.95
CA CYS A 134 -30.52 -39.77 25.55
C CYS A 134 -30.12 -38.33 25.91
N ILE A 135 -30.62 -37.81 27.05
CA ILE A 135 -30.42 -36.42 27.48
C ILE A 135 -28.92 -36.12 27.66
N ASP A 136 -28.14 -37.09 28.14
CA ASP A 136 -26.69 -36.94 28.34
C ASP A 136 -25.90 -36.88 27.02
N ASP A 137 -26.29 -37.65 26.00
CA ASP A 137 -25.68 -37.59 24.66
C ASP A 137 -26.00 -36.26 23.98
N LEU A 138 -27.22 -35.75 24.19
CA LEU A 138 -27.67 -34.48 23.65
C LEU A 138 -26.99 -33.29 24.35
N GLU A 139 -26.81 -33.36 25.68
CA GLU A 139 -26.03 -32.39 26.46
C GLU A 139 -24.56 -32.36 25.97
N THR A 140 -23.97 -33.53 25.72
CA THR A 140 -22.61 -33.64 25.18
C THR A 140 -22.49 -33.03 23.77
N LYS A 141 -23.47 -33.26 22.89
CA LYS A 141 -23.52 -32.65 21.56
C LYS A 141 -23.70 -31.14 21.60
N VAL A 142 -24.53 -30.65 22.53
CA VAL A 142 -24.73 -29.21 22.76
C VAL A 142 -23.43 -28.53 23.21
N VAL A 143 -22.71 -29.13 24.15
CA VAL A 143 -21.39 -28.62 24.60
C VAL A 143 -20.36 -28.62 23.47
N ALA A 144 -20.31 -29.68 22.66
CA ALA A 144 -19.43 -29.74 21.49
C ALA A 144 -19.76 -28.64 20.47
N MET A 145 -21.05 -28.33 20.28
CA MET A 145 -21.48 -27.23 19.40
C MET A 145 -21.12 -25.85 19.97
N GLU A 146 -21.20 -25.65 21.30
CA GLU A 146 -20.75 -24.41 21.97
C GLU A 146 -19.25 -24.17 21.73
N GLU A 147 -18.44 -25.23 21.78
CA GLU A 147 -17.00 -25.15 21.53
C GLU A 147 -16.68 -24.80 20.07
N ILE A 148 -17.40 -25.39 19.11
CA ILE A 148 -17.26 -25.05 17.69
C ILE A 148 -17.64 -23.59 17.45
N VAL A 149 -18.77 -23.12 17.99
CA VAL A 149 -19.21 -21.72 17.86
C VAL A 149 -18.15 -20.77 18.41
N LYS A 150 -17.59 -21.07 19.59
CA LYS A 150 -16.51 -20.27 20.20
C LYS A 150 -15.24 -20.26 19.35
N LYS A 151 -14.90 -21.39 18.72
CA LYS A 151 -13.77 -21.45 17.78
C LYS A 151 -14.01 -20.57 16.56
N ILE A 152 -15.20 -20.63 15.95
CA ILE A 152 -15.54 -19.81 14.79
C ILE A 152 -15.53 -18.31 15.16
N GLU A 153 -16.02 -17.94 16.34
CA GLU A 153 -15.94 -16.56 16.85
C GLU A 153 -14.48 -16.10 16.98
N GLY A 154 -13.60 -16.94 17.52
CA GLY A 154 -12.16 -16.67 17.58
C GLY A 154 -11.51 -16.52 16.21
N ASP A 155 -11.85 -17.40 15.27
CA ASP A 155 -11.36 -17.36 13.89
C ASP A 155 -11.84 -16.07 13.17
N SER A 156 -13.08 -15.65 13.41
CA SER A 156 -13.68 -14.39 12.91
C SER A 156 -12.91 -13.15 13.37
N ASN A 157 -12.58 -13.09 14.66
CA ASN A 157 -11.80 -12.00 15.23
C ASN A 157 -10.37 -11.97 14.67
N ASN A 158 -9.76 -13.15 14.46
CA ASN A 158 -8.45 -13.26 13.85
C ASN A 158 -8.44 -12.79 12.39
N ILE A 159 -9.49 -13.08 11.62
CA ILE A 159 -9.67 -12.56 10.25
C ILE A 159 -9.72 -11.03 10.29
N THR A 160 -10.56 -10.45 11.15
CA THR A 160 -10.67 -8.99 11.33
C THR A 160 -9.32 -8.35 11.63
N LEU A 161 -8.58 -8.89 12.60
CA LEU A 161 -7.25 -8.39 12.97
C LEU A 161 -6.23 -8.52 11.83
N SER A 162 -6.30 -9.61 11.06
CA SER A 162 -5.38 -9.86 9.95
C SER A 162 -5.62 -8.90 8.79
N LEU A 163 -6.88 -8.56 8.51
CA LEU A 163 -7.25 -7.60 7.46
C LEU A 163 -6.82 -6.16 7.80
N GLN A 164 -6.69 -5.81 9.08
CA GLN A 164 -6.20 -4.48 9.49
C GLN A 164 -4.77 -4.17 9.02
N VAL A 165 -3.92 -5.19 8.82
CA VAL A 165 -2.57 -4.99 8.26
C VAL A 165 -2.62 -4.45 6.82
N GLN A 166 -3.73 -4.64 6.12
CA GLN A 166 -3.90 -4.20 4.75
C GLN A 166 -3.97 -2.66 4.63
N ASP A 167 -4.51 -1.95 5.61
CA ASP A 167 -4.52 -0.47 5.61
C ASP A 167 -3.09 0.10 5.56
N ILE A 168 -2.16 -0.52 6.29
CA ILE A 168 -0.72 -0.16 6.24
C ILE A 168 -0.17 -0.41 4.83
N THR A 169 -0.54 -1.51 4.17
CA THR A 169 -0.07 -1.80 2.81
C THR A 169 -0.63 -0.82 1.78
N SER A 170 -1.88 -0.38 1.94
CA SER A 170 -2.50 0.66 1.11
C SER A 170 -1.79 2.00 1.28
N GLN A 171 -1.46 2.39 2.52
CA GLN A 171 -0.70 3.61 2.81
C GLN A 171 0.73 3.55 2.22
N GLN A 172 1.40 2.40 2.32
CA GLN A 172 2.73 2.22 1.70
C GLN A 172 2.66 2.28 0.17
N LEU A 173 1.65 1.67 -0.45
CA LEU A 173 1.44 1.77 -1.90
C LEU A 173 1.12 3.19 -2.36
N ALA A 174 0.32 3.95 -1.59
CA ALA A 174 0.06 5.35 -1.86
C ALA A 174 1.35 6.21 -1.81
N SER A 175 2.21 5.97 -0.82
CA SER A 175 3.53 6.60 -0.72
C SER A 175 4.41 6.29 -1.94
N VAL A 176 4.48 5.02 -2.34
CA VAL A 176 5.21 4.59 -3.54
C VAL A 176 4.65 5.23 -4.80
N ASN A 177 3.32 5.38 -4.89
CA ASN A 177 2.68 6.03 -6.03
C ASN A 177 3.08 7.53 -6.12
N HIS A 178 3.12 8.24 -5.00
CA HIS A 178 3.63 9.62 -4.96
C HIS A 178 5.11 9.72 -5.35
N LEU A 179 5.96 8.79 -4.89
CA LEU A 179 7.35 8.73 -5.30
C LEU A 179 7.48 8.49 -6.82
N ILE A 180 6.66 7.60 -7.37
CA ILE A 180 6.57 7.34 -8.80
C ILE A 180 6.21 8.62 -9.57
N GLN A 181 5.20 9.38 -9.12
CA GLN A 181 4.82 10.65 -9.74
C GLN A 181 5.95 11.69 -9.68
N SER A 182 6.68 11.76 -8.58
CA SER A 182 7.85 12.65 -8.43
C SER A 182 8.98 12.27 -9.41
N VAL A 183 9.29 10.98 -9.54
CA VAL A 183 10.26 10.48 -10.52
C VAL A 183 9.79 10.81 -11.94
N GLN A 184 8.52 10.62 -12.25
CA GLN A 184 7.94 10.96 -13.54
C GLN A 184 8.07 12.46 -13.85
N LYS A 185 7.73 13.36 -12.92
CA LYS A 185 7.91 14.81 -13.10
C LYS A 185 9.37 15.17 -13.39
N ARG A 186 10.32 14.54 -12.69
CA ARG A 186 11.76 14.76 -12.91
C ARG A 186 12.23 14.25 -14.27
N LEU A 187 11.82 13.04 -14.68
CA LEU A 187 12.16 12.48 -16.00
C LEU A 187 11.55 13.29 -17.13
N ALA A 188 10.29 13.73 -17.00
CA ALA A 188 9.63 14.58 -17.98
C ALA A 188 10.34 15.93 -18.14
N LYS A 189 10.74 16.56 -17.02
CA LYS A 189 11.57 17.77 -17.03
C LYS A 189 12.90 17.52 -17.75
N LEU A 190 13.59 16.42 -17.45
CA LEU A 190 14.86 16.06 -18.08
C LEU A 190 14.75 15.87 -19.59
N ILE A 191 13.69 15.18 -20.07
CA ILE A 191 13.42 15.02 -21.51
C ILE A 191 13.16 16.38 -22.16
N ASN A 192 12.39 17.24 -21.50
CA ASN A 192 12.04 18.56 -22.02
C ASN A 192 13.28 19.48 -22.09
N ASP A 193 14.13 19.43 -21.07
CA ASP A 193 15.42 20.13 -21.03
C ASP A 193 16.37 19.62 -22.12
N LEU A 194 16.39 18.31 -22.38
CA LEU A 194 17.24 17.71 -23.43
C LEU A 194 16.70 17.98 -24.85
N SER A 195 15.38 18.07 -25.01
CA SER A 195 14.70 18.38 -26.27
C SER A 195 14.73 19.87 -26.61
N ARG A 196 14.82 20.77 -25.61
CA ARG A 196 15.02 22.21 -25.81
C ARG A 196 16.46 22.51 -26.26
N LYS A 197 16.81 22.09 -27.49
CA LYS A 197 17.85 22.73 -28.30
C LYS A 197 17.25 23.93 -29.03
N GLY A 198 17.15 25.06 -28.32
CA GLY A 198 16.76 26.35 -28.89
C GLY A 198 17.06 27.48 -27.89
N PRO A 199 17.52 28.67 -28.34
CA PRO A 199 18.06 29.69 -27.45
C PRO A 199 16.98 30.21 -26.49
N LEU A 200 17.27 30.06 -25.19
CA LEU A 200 16.85 30.86 -24.04
C LEU A 200 15.54 31.66 -24.21
N ASP A 201 14.46 31.13 -23.64
CA ASP A 201 13.51 32.00 -22.93
C ASP A 201 13.34 31.45 -21.51
N LEU A 202 14.05 32.10 -20.59
CA LEU A 202 14.24 31.68 -19.20
C LEU A 202 13.18 32.31 -18.26
N ASN A 203 12.00 32.64 -18.79
CA ASN A 203 11.01 33.48 -18.09
C ASN A 203 9.73 32.76 -17.60
N GLU A 204 9.65 31.43 -17.65
CA GLU A 204 8.45 30.68 -17.22
C GLU A 204 8.75 29.58 -16.19
N LEU A 205 9.58 29.87 -15.19
CA LEU A 205 9.90 28.92 -14.10
C LEU A 205 9.42 29.36 -12.71
N GLU A 206 8.41 30.23 -12.63
CA GLU A 206 7.75 30.56 -11.37
C GLU A 206 6.22 30.54 -11.55
N SER A 207 5.62 29.36 -11.44
CA SER A 207 4.25 29.23 -10.92
C SER A 207 3.96 27.76 -10.62
N GLU A 208 3.25 27.54 -9.51
CA GLU A 208 2.69 26.26 -9.03
C GLU A 208 3.53 25.50 -7.99
N ASP A 209 4.01 26.22 -6.97
CA ASP A 209 4.04 25.72 -5.58
C ASP A 209 2.81 26.25 -4.81
N GLU A 210 1.60 25.86 -5.23
CA GLU A 210 0.40 26.01 -4.40
C GLU A 210 -0.46 24.75 -4.54
N ASP A 211 -0.18 23.73 -3.74
CA ASP A 211 -1.22 22.90 -3.13
C ASP A 211 -0.65 22.15 -1.92
N ASN A 212 -0.22 22.94 -0.94
CA ASN A 212 0.23 22.45 0.35
C ASN A 212 -0.95 22.48 1.34
N LYS A 213 -1.93 21.58 1.13
CA LYS A 213 -2.97 21.25 2.13
C LYS A 213 -3.35 19.77 2.08
N SER A 214 -2.45 18.90 2.52
CA SER A 214 -2.84 17.67 3.23
C SER A 214 -1.82 17.37 4.35
N SER A 215 -1.94 18.16 5.42
CA SER A 215 -1.10 18.06 6.62
C SER A 215 -1.49 16.85 7.50
N THR A 216 -1.56 15.65 6.92
CA THR A 216 -1.80 14.40 7.68
C THR A 216 -0.86 13.27 7.26
N PHE A 217 0.00 13.48 6.27
CA PHE A 217 0.88 12.44 5.76
C PHE A 217 2.25 12.48 6.44
N ASN A 218 2.53 11.49 7.29
CA ASN A 218 3.88 11.28 7.83
C ASN A 218 4.59 10.17 7.02
N PRO A 219 5.55 10.51 6.15
CA PRO A 219 6.28 9.54 5.31
C PRO A 219 7.16 8.56 6.12
N ASP A 220 7.39 8.84 7.41
CA ASP A 220 8.17 8.01 8.32
C ASP A 220 7.28 7.19 9.29
N ALA A 221 5.97 7.09 9.04
CA ALA A 221 5.09 6.25 9.84
C ALA A 221 5.51 4.78 9.78
N ARG A 222 6.08 4.26 10.87
CA ARG A 222 6.44 2.86 11.05
C ARG A 222 5.56 2.22 12.11
N TYR A 223 5.09 1.01 11.83
CA TYR A 223 4.39 0.18 12.80
C TYR A 223 5.37 -0.22 13.92
N ASP A 224 5.09 0.27 15.12
CA ASP A 224 5.85 -0.03 16.32
C ASP A 224 4.94 -0.85 17.25
N LYS A 225 5.31 -2.11 17.51
CA LYS A 225 4.60 -3.00 18.44
C LYS A 225 4.89 -2.67 19.92
N SER A 226 5.54 -1.54 20.22
CA SER A 226 5.84 -1.15 21.59
C SER A 226 4.54 -0.98 22.39
N PHE A 227 4.40 -1.83 23.40
CA PHE A 227 3.28 -1.85 24.35
C PHE A 227 3.09 -0.49 25.06
N GLU A 228 4.16 0.30 25.14
CA GLU A 228 4.21 1.61 25.80
C GLU A 228 3.30 2.66 25.13
N LYS A 229 3.21 2.69 23.80
CA LYS A 229 2.33 3.66 23.09
C LYS A 229 0.86 3.29 23.20
N GLN A 230 0.55 1.99 23.25
CA GLN A 230 -0.80 1.49 23.51
C GLN A 230 -1.23 1.76 24.95
N GLN A 231 -0.31 1.68 25.91
CA GLN A 231 -0.58 1.98 27.31
C GLN A 231 -0.86 3.47 27.54
N LEU A 232 -0.14 4.36 26.85
CA LEU A 232 -0.36 5.81 26.90
C LEU A 232 -1.67 6.22 26.22
N ALA A 233 -2.05 5.55 25.12
CA ALA A 233 -3.35 5.74 24.47
C ALA A 233 -4.51 5.25 25.36
N ASN A 234 -4.34 4.11 26.03
CA ASN A 234 -5.32 3.58 26.98
C ASN A 234 -5.42 4.49 28.23
N GLU A 235 -4.31 5.03 28.74
CA GLU A 235 -4.32 6.03 29.83
C GLU A 235 -5.01 7.33 29.42
N LEU A 236 -4.84 7.79 28.17
CA LEU A 236 -5.57 8.95 27.63
C LEU A 236 -7.08 8.68 27.51
N PHE A 237 -7.46 7.46 27.14
CA PHE A 237 -8.85 7.04 27.05
C PHE A 237 -9.51 6.92 28.43
N ASP A 238 -8.77 6.42 29.42
CA ASP A 238 -9.22 6.29 30.82
C ASP A 238 -9.19 7.62 31.60
N SER A 239 -8.33 8.58 31.22
CA SER A 239 -8.16 9.87 31.94
C SER A 239 -9.20 10.95 31.61
N GLY A 240 -10.21 10.64 30.80
CA GLY A 240 -11.51 11.31 30.91
C GLY A 240 -11.63 12.72 30.36
N GLN A 241 -11.53 12.87 29.03
CA GLN A 241 -12.37 13.83 28.32
C GLN A 241 -13.29 13.08 27.35
N LYS A 242 -14.46 12.67 27.86
CA LYS A 242 -15.62 12.42 27.01
C LYS A 242 -16.01 13.77 26.41
N THR A 243 -15.42 14.12 25.28
CA THR A 243 -15.91 15.21 24.44
C THR A 243 -17.35 14.89 24.08
N SER A 244 -18.28 15.77 24.47
CA SER A 244 -19.69 15.60 24.14
C SER A 244 -19.86 15.67 22.62
N GLN A 245 -20.76 14.86 22.08
CA GLN A 245 -21.14 14.89 20.67
C GLN A 245 -21.51 16.32 20.21
N ASP A 246 -22.02 17.15 21.11
CA ASP A 246 -22.33 18.57 20.86
C ASP A 246 -21.10 19.44 20.52
N GLU A 247 -19.91 19.10 21.00
CA GLU A 247 -18.67 19.82 20.65
C GLU A 247 -18.12 19.38 19.30
N ILE A 248 -18.31 18.09 18.95
CA ILE A 248 -17.95 17.54 17.64
C ILE A 248 -18.86 18.15 16.57
N ASP A 249 -20.16 18.24 16.81
CA ASP A 249 -21.12 18.77 15.85
C ASP A 249 -20.89 20.28 15.57
N LYS A 250 -20.36 21.04 16.55
CA LYS A 250 -19.95 22.45 16.35
C LYS A 250 -18.73 22.63 15.46
N LEU A 251 -17.86 21.64 15.34
CA LEU A 251 -16.68 21.70 14.48
C LEU A 251 -17.02 21.48 13.00
N PHE A 252 -18.14 20.81 12.72
CA PHE A 252 -18.61 20.53 11.36
C PHE A 252 -19.75 21.46 10.89
N SER A 253 -20.22 22.36 11.74
CA SER A 253 -21.28 23.34 11.41
C SER A 253 -20.73 24.67 10.84
N LYS A 254 -19.80 24.61 9.89
CA LYS A 254 -19.34 25.81 9.17
C LYS A 254 -19.33 25.62 7.66
#